data_AF-A0A382VUW9-F1
#
_entry.id   AF-A0A382VUW9-F1
#
_cell.length_a   1.000
_cell.length_b   1.000
_cell.length_c   1.000
_cell.angle_alpha   90.00
_cell.angle_beta   90.00
_cell.angle_gamma   90.00
#
_symmetry.space_group_name_H-M   'P 1'
#
loop_
_entity.id
_entity.type
_entity.pdbx_description
1 polymer ?
#
loop_
_entity_poly.entity_id
_entity_poly.type
_entity_poly.pdbx_seq_one_letter_code
_entity_poly.pdbx_strand_id
1 'polypeptide(L)'
;MQKPQFSERLNRTPTSPGVYRMRSKTDVVLYVGKASNLRNRLRSYFSDSQKPDPKVRRLVKLITDFDFIVTESEQEALILECNLIKEYQPRFNSRLKDDKSYPFIKI
;
A
#
# COMPACT_ATOMS: atom_id res chain seq x y z
N MET A 1 -15.54 -6.32 6.18
CA MET A 1 -15.08 -7.63 6.72
C MET A 1 -13.57 -7.68 6.71
N GLN A 2 -12.94 -7.39 7.85
CA GLN A 2 -11.49 -7.56 8.02
C GLN A 2 -11.20 -9.07 8.02
N LYS A 3 -10.28 -9.53 7.17
CA LYS A 3 -9.75 -10.89 7.27
C LYS A 3 -8.97 -10.96 8.60
N PRO A 4 -9.31 -11.83 9.56
CA PRO A 4 -8.69 -11.84 10.90
C PRO A 4 -7.17 -12.06 10.88
N GLN A 5 -6.63 -12.64 9.80
CA GLN A 5 -5.20 -12.83 9.61
C GLN A 5 -4.40 -11.53 9.36
N PHE A 6 -5.05 -10.46 8.91
CA PHE A 6 -4.36 -9.19 8.60
C PHE A 6 -4.14 -8.33 9.84
N SER A 7 -4.99 -8.40 10.86
CA SER A 7 -4.93 -7.51 12.02
C SER A 7 -3.61 -7.67 12.81
N GLU A 8 -3.18 -8.91 13.03
CA GLU A 8 -1.94 -9.19 13.75
C GLU A 8 -0.70 -8.73 12.95
N ARG A 9 -0.67 -8.99 11.65
CA ARG A 9 0.43 -8.56 10.78
C ARG A 9 0.52 -7.04 10.67
N LEU A 10 -0.63 -6.35 10.61
CA LEU A 10 -0.69 -4.89 10.65
C LEU A 10 -0.16 -4.34 11.98
N ASN A 11 -0.42 -5.02 13.10
CA ASN A 11 0.11 -4.60 14.41
C ASN A 11 1.63 -4.75 14.47
N ARG A 12 2.19 -5.78 13.84
CA ARG A 12 3.64 -6.03 13.75
C ARG A 12 4.35 -5.13 12.73
N THR A 13 3.63 -4.51 11.79
CA THR A 13 4.22 -3.54 10.86
C THR A 13 4.86 -2.37 11.61
N PRO A 14 6.07 -1.92 11.26
CA PRO A 14 6.72 -0.77 11.90
C PRO A 14 6.01 0.56 11.59
N THR A 15 6.26 1.55 12.43
CA THR A 15 5.80 2.95 12.24
C THR A 15 6.81 3.81 11.50
N SER A 16 7.85 3.19 10.95
CA SER A 16 8.92 3.84 10.18
C SER A 16 8.50 4.16 8.74
N PRO A 17 9.24 5.05 8.05
CA PRO A 17 9.07 5.26 6.62
C PRO A 17 9.46 4.01 5.83
N GLY A 18 8.90 3.89 4.64
CA GLY A 18 9.24 2.80 3.73
C GLY A 18 8.27 2.65 2.57
N VAL A 19 8.46 1.56 1.82
CA VAL A 19 7.63 1.20 0.66
C VAL A 19 6.87 -0.07 0.96
N TYR A 20 5.59 -0.12 0.63
CA TYR A 20 4.75 -1.31 0.72
C TYR A 20 4.30 -1.79 -0.66
N ARG A 21 4.06 -3.11 -0.75
CA ARG A 21 3.62 -3.81 -1.94
C ARG A 21 2.38 -4.62 -1.59
N MET A 22 1.31 -4.46 -2.36
CA MET A 22 0.09 -5.23 -2.21
C MET A 22 0.05 -6.35 -3.24
N ARG A 23 -0.23 -7.57 -2.81
CA ARG A 23 -0.16 -8.78 -3.63
C ARG A 23 -1.50 -9.48 -3.77
N SER A 24 -1.69 -10.13 -4.91
CA SER A 24 -2.84 -10.99 -5.20
C SER A 24 -2.61 -12.42 -4.71
N LYS A 25 -3.64 -13.26 -4.81
CA LYS A 25 -3.56 -14.69 -4.44
C LYS A 25 -2.53 -15.48 -5.24
N THR A 26 -2.14 -14.97 -6.40
CA THR A 26 -1.16 -15.58 -7.31
C THR A 26 0.21 -14.90 -7.20
N ASP A 27 0.47 -14.22 -6.07
CA ASP A 27 1.72 -13.53 -5.77
C ASP A 27 2.06 -12.34 -6.70
N VAL A 28 1.09 -11.87 -7.48
CA VAL A 28 1.30 -10.73 -8.39
C VAL A 28 1.21 -9.43 -7.63
N VAL A 29 2.21 -8.56 -7.79
CA VAL A 29 2.21 -7.20 -7.23
C VAL A 29 1.13 -6.36 -7.92
N LEU A 30 0.08 -6.04 -7.17
CA LEU A 30 -1.07 -5.26 -7.65
C LEU A 30 -0.81 -3.77 -7.54
N TYR A 31 -0.14 -3.34 -6.46
CA TYR A 31 0.12 -1.94 -6.15
C TYR A 31 1.40 -1.79 -5.32
N VAL A 32 2.15 -0.71 -5.57
CA VAL A 32 3.31 -0.27 -4.81
C VAL A 32 3.04 1.15 -4.33
N GLY A 33 3.36 1.45 -3.08
CA GLY A 33 3.27 2.82 -2.56
C GLY A 33 4.25 3.08 -1.43
N LYS A 34 4.62 4.35 -1.21
CA LYS A 34 5.42 4.77 -0.06
C LYS A 34 4.58 5.27 1.12
N ALA A 35 5.16 5.26 2.31
CA ALA A 35 4.58 5.81 3.53
C ALA A 35 5.67 6.39 4.43
N SER A 36 5.35 7.47 5.16
CA SER A 36 6.15 7.93 6.31
C SER A 36 5.92 7.07 7.56
N ASN A 37 4.75 6.40 7.61
CA ASN A 37 4.38 5.43 8.65
C ASN A 37 3.67 4.24 8.00
N LEU A 38 4.40 3.13 7.83
CA LEU A 38 3.89 1.93 7.16
C LEU A 38 2.64 1.36 7.83
N ARG A 39 2.61 1.25 9.16
CA ARG A 39 1.47 0.72 9.92
C ARG A 39 0.19 1.51 9.65
N ASN A 40 0.25 2.83 9.80
CA ASN A 40 -0.91 3.70 9.61
C ASN A 40 -1.40 3.63 8.16
N ARG A 41 -0.46 3.62 7.20
CA ARG A 41 -0.81 3.56 5.78
C ARG A 41 -1.44 2.24 5.40
N LEU A 42 -0.93 1.11 5.87
CA LEU A 42 -1.53 -0.20 5.58
C LEU A 42 -2.90 -0.35 6.23
N ARG A 43 -3.07 0.11 7.49
CA ARG A 43 -4.36 0.07 8.19
C ARG A 43 -5.47 0.84 7.45
N SER A 44 -5.16 1.98 6.82
CA SER A 44 -6.17 2.79 6.13
C SER A 44 -6.85 2.05 4.97
N TYR A 45 -6.16 1.11 4.30
CA TYR A 45 -6.74 0.27 3.26
C TYR A 45 -7.74 -0.75 3.79
N PHE A 46 -7.68 -1.13 5.07
CA PHE A 46 -8.52 -2.17 5.66
C PHE A 46 -9.61 -1.64 6.59
N SER A 47 -9.54 -0.37 7.00
CA SER A 47 -10.61 0.32 7.71
C SER A 47 -11.83 0.56 6.81
N ASP A 48 -13.01 0.14 7.25
CA ASP A 48 -14.25 0.21 6.46
C ASP A 48 -14.81 1.65 6.35
N SER A 49 -14.41 2.57 7.22
CA SER A 49 -14.87 3.96 7.25
C SER A 49 -14.17 4.93 6.28
N GLN A 50 -13.14 4.50 5.54
CA GLN A 50 -12.26 5.41 4.79
C GLN A 50 -12.13 5.12 3.28
N LYS A 51 -13.08 4.41 2.66
CA LYS A 51 -12.96 4.00 1.24
C LYS A 51 -13.96 4.73 0.32
N PRO A 52 -13.79 6.04 0.03
CA PRO A 52 -14.71 6.75 -0.86
C PRO A 52 -14.63 6.24 -2.32
N ASP A 53 -13.46 5.78 -2.78
CA ASP A 53 -13.23 5.47 -4.20
C ASP A 53 -13.47 4.01 -4.61
N PRO A 54 -14.32 3.76 -5.63
CA PRO A 54 -14.51 2.44 -6.24
C PRO A 54 -13.22 1.71 -6.65
N LYS A 55 -12.19 2.41 -7.16
CA LYS A 55 -10.90 1.84 -7.58
C LYS A 55 -10.15 1.25 -6.39
N VAL A 56 -10.10 1.97 -5.27
CA VAL A 56 -9.48 1.50 -4.01
C VAL A 56 -10.26 0.31 -3.46
N ARG A 57 -11.60 0.35 -3.49
CA ARG A 57 -12.42 -0.81 -3.07
C ARG A 57 -12.14 -2.05 -3.92
N ARG A 58 -11.96 -1.91 -5.24
CA ARG A 58 -11.59 -3.01 -6.14
C ARG A 58 -10.20 -3.56 -5.82
N LEU A 59 -9.21 -2.69 -5.61
CA LEU A 59 -7.87 -3.10 -5.19
C LEU A 59 -7.95 -3.93 -3.90
N VAL A 60 -8.57 -3.40 -2.85
CA VAL A 60 -8.64 -4.07 -1.53
C VAL A 60 -9.31 -5.45 -1.60
N LYS A 61 -10.30 -5.64 -2.49
CA LYS A 61 -10.93 -6.96 -2.70
C LYS A 61 -9.98 -8.00 -3.29
N LEU A 62 -8.99 -7.59 -4.07
CA LEU A 62 -8.02 -8.48 -4.72
C LEU A 62 -6.79 -8.75 -3.86
N ILE A 63 -6.55 -7.94 -2.82
CA ILE A 63 -5.43 -8.11 -1.91
C ILE A 63 -5.61 -9.38 -1.08
N THR A 64 -4.58 -10.22 -1.13
CA THR A 64 -4.45 -11.40 -0.26
C THR A 64 -3.21 -11.35 0.60
N ASP A 65 -2.23 -10.53 0.24
CA ASP A 65 -1.03 -10.32 1.04
C ASP A 65 -0.46 -8.90 0.82
N PHE A 66 0.42 -8.45 1.71
CA PHE A 66 1.27 -7.28 1.54
C PHE A 66 2.69 -7.54 2.05
N ASP A 67 3.66 -6.83 1.49
CA ASP A 67 5.02 -6.72 2.03
C ASP A 67 5.41 -5.26 2.22
N PHE A 68 6.51 -5.03 2.94
CA PHE A 68 7.11 -3.72 3.06
C PHE A 68 8.63 -3.80 3.18
N ILE A 69 9.28 -2.72 2.81
CA ILE A 69 10.71 -2.47 3.02
C ILE A 69 10.80 -1.16 3.79
N VAL A 70 11.42 -1.21 4.97
CA VAL A 70 11.70 -0.02 5.79
C VAL A 70 12.86 0.74 5.17
N THR A 71 12.77 2.07 5.13
CA THR A 71 13.85 2.95 4.70
C THR A 71 14.27 3.86 5.83
N GLU A 72 15.42 4.52 5.70
CA GLU A 72 15.93 5.44 6.72
C GLU A 72 15.30 6.83 6.56
N SER A 73 14.84 7.16 5.35
CA SER A 73 14.24 8.45 5.01
C SER A 73 13.05 8.33 4.05
N GLU A 74 12.27 9.41 3.94
CA GLU A 74 11.19 9.50 2.94
C GLU A 74 11.73 9.63 1.51
N GLN A 75 12.92 10.22 1.35
CA GLN A 75 13.60 10.38 0.07
C GLN A 75 14.01 9.01 -0.48
N GLU A 76 14.58 8.15 0.35
CA GLU A 76 14.87 6.76 -0.01
C GLU A 76 13.59 5.99 -0.37
N ALA A 77 12.52 6.15 0.41
CA ALA A 77 11.24 5.52 0.11
C ALA A 77 10.71 5.94 -1.26
N LEU A 78 10.89 7.21 -1.65
CA LEU A 78 10.49 7.71 -2.97
C LEU A 78 11.31 7.08 -4.10
N ILE A 79 12.63 7.00 -3.94
CA ILE A 79 13.53 6.39 -4.94
C ILE A 79 13.20 4.90 -5.09
N LEU A 80 13.07 4.19 -3.97
CA LEU A 80 12.75 2.77 -3.94
C LEU A 80 11.35 2.50 -4.54
N GLU A 81 10.35 3.31 -4.21
CA GLU A 81 9.01 3.21 -4.82
C GLU A 81 9.09 3.36 -6.33
N CYS A 82 9.80 4.37 -6.84
CA CYS A 82 9.98 4.57 -8.27
C CYS A 82 10.60 3.34 -8.94
N ASN A 83 11.62 2.74 -8.32
CA ASN A 83 12.29 1.56 -8.84
C ASN A 83 11.37 0.34 -8.85
N LEU A 84 10.65 0.07 -7.76
CA LEU A 84 9.73 -1.07 -7.68
C LEU A 84 8.51 -0.91 -8.59
N ILE A 85 8.01 0.32 -8.81
CA ILE A 85 6.96 0.57 -9.82
C ILE A 85 7.49 0.27 -11.22
N LYS A 86 8.72 0.68 -11.53
CA LYS A 86 9.35 0.40 -12.83
C LYS A 86 9.56 -1.10 -13.05
N GLU A 87 10.00 -1.80 -12.01
CA GLU A 87 10.26 -3.24 -12.02
C GLU A 87 8.99 -4.07 -12.18
N TYR A 88 7.98 -3.84 -11.34
CA TYR A 88 6.77 -4.68 -11.32
C TYR A 88 5.66 -4.21 -12.26
N GLN A 89 5.71 -2.97 -12.75
CA GLN A 89 4.65 -2.32 -13.54
C GLN A 89 3.23 -2.62 -13.01
N PRO A 90 2.94 -2.35 -11.72
CA PRO A 90 1.74 -2.87 -11.08
C PRO A 90 0.48 -2.31 -11.74
N ARG A 91 -0.48 -3.20 -12.03
CA ARG A 91 -1.71 -2.86 -12.73
C ARG A 91 -2.50 -1.71 -12.09
N PHE A 92 -2.46 -1.56 -10.77
CA PHE A 92 -3.19 -0.49 -10.09
C PHE A 92 -2.40 0.82 -9.95
N ASN A 93 -1.07 0.83 -10.10
CA ASN A 93 -0.30 2.08 -10.06
C ASN A 93 -0.61 3.00 -11.25
N SER A 94 -0.81 2.44 -12.45
CA SER A 94 -1.24 3.21 -13.63
C SER A 94 -2.71 3.62 -13.55
N ARG A 95 -3.60 2.71 -13.13
CA ARG A 95 -5.05 2.95 -13.07
C ARG A 95 -5.48 3.94 -11.96
N LEU A 96 -4.68 4.06 -10.91
CA LEU A 96 -4.87 5.02 -9.83
C LEU A 96 -4.20 6.37 -10.11
N LYS A 97 -3.40 6.49 -11.18
CA LYS A 97 -2.70 7.73 -11.56
C LYS A 97 -3.65 8.82 -12.09
N ASP A 98 -4.81 8.41 -12.62
CA ASP A 98 -5.71 9.29 -13.39
C ASP A 98 -6.63 10.20 -12.58
N ASP A 99 -6.74 10.01 -11.27
CA ASP A 99 -7.59 10.88 -10.45
C ASP A 99 -7.01 10.95 -9.04
N LYS A 100 -6.19 11.99 -8.82
CA LYS A 100 -5.61 12.38 -7.53
C LYS A 100 -4.66 11.33 -6.97
N SER A 101 -3.36 11.64 -7.03
CA SER A 101 -2.35 11.11 -6.11
C SER A 101 -2.98 10.98 -4.73
N TYR A 102 -3.35 9.79 -4.25
CA TYR A 102 -4.08 9.63 -2.99
C TYR A 102 -3.20 10.11 -1.83
N PRO A 103 -3.26 11.41 -1.45
CA PRO A 103 -2.32 12.01 -0.55
C PRO A 103 -3.01 11.94 0.80
N PHE A 104 -3.31 10.73 1.26
CA PHE A 104 -3.55 10.52 2.68
C PHE A 104 -2.17 10.48 3.37
N ILE A 105 -1.41 11.57 3.23
CA ILE A 105 -0.44 12.02 4.21
C ILE A 105 -1.29 12.87 5.15
N LYS A 106 -1.79 12.24 6.21
CA LYS A 106 -2.18 13.02 7.39
C LYS A 106 -0.87 13.24 8.14
N ILE A 107 -0.28 14.43 7.98
CA ILE A 107 0.73 14.94 8.90
C ILE A 107 0.02 15.20 10.23
#